data_AF-A0A349VZP4-F1
#
_entry.id   AF-A0A349VZP4-F1
#
_cell.length_a   1.000
_cell.length_b   1.000
_cell.length_c   1.000
_cell.angle_alpha   90.00
_cell.angle_beta   90.00
_cell.angle_gamma   90.00
#
_symmetry.space_group_name_H-M   'P 1'
#
loop_
_entity.id
_entity.type
_entity.pdbx_description
1 polymer ?
#
loop_
_entity_poly.entity_id
_entity_poly.type
_entity_poly.pdbx_seq_one_letter_code
_entity_poly.pdbx_strand_id
1 'polypeptide(L)'
;MERSPIKGYRPVVYSQEFMGTSLRYDFNSYKILDQEESELRSNRNPFSVIVLTALLAIENKKVTDEGLKEIKHDLYDEMMKREMDKGTRQGLYDYHRFNFF
;
A
#
# COMPACT_ATOMS: atom_id res chain seq x y z
N MET A 1 6.49 -1.66 -28.44
CA MET A 1 7.70 -1.46 -27.62
C MET A 1 7.26 -1.41 -26.17
N GLU A 2 7.32 -2.54 -25.48
CA GLU A 2 6.96 -2.64 -24.07
C GLU A 2 8.15 -2.15 -23.25
N ARG A 3 8.07 -0.92 -22.73
CA ARG A 3 9.13 -0.34 -21.91
C ARG A 3 9.07 -1.01 -20.54
N SER A 4 10.12 -1.73 -20.17
CA SER A 4 10.32 -2.21 -18.80
C SER A 4 10.16 -1.03 -17.82
N PRO A 5 9.47 -1.21 -16.68
CA PRO A 5 9.19 -0.11 -15.78
C PRO A 5 10.48 0.47 -15.21
N ILE A 6 10.66 1.79 -15.39
CA ILE A 6 11.82 2.54 -14.91
C ILE A 6 11.79 2.55 -13.38
N LYS A 7 12.89 2.13 -12.75
CA LYS A 7 13.06 2.14 -11.29
C LYS A 7 12.92 3.59 -10.80
N GLY A 8 11.80 3.92 -10.13
CA GLY A 8 11.49 5.28 -9.66
C GLY A 8 10.39 6.03 -10.42
N TYR A 9 9.68 5.38 -11.34
CA TYR A 9 8.52 5.99 -12.00
C TYR A 9 7.37 6.21 -11.01
N ARG A 10 7.14 7.47 -10.61
CA ARG A 10 6.09 7.91 -9.68
C ARG A 10 5.15 8.91 -10.39
N PRO A 11 4.32 8.45 -11.34
CA PRO A 11 3.46 9.36 -12.11
C PRO A 11 2.38 9.97 -11.21
N VAL A 12 2.32 11.29 -11.20
CA VAL A 12 1.26 12.08 -10.54
C VAL A 12 0.23 12.60 -11.54
N VAL A 13 0.57 12.50 -12.83
CA VAL A 13 -0.20 13.04 -13.94
C VAL A 13 -0.27 11.98 -15.03
N TYR A 14 -1.45 11.84 -15.63
CA TYR A 14 -1.61 11.18 -16.92
C TYR A 14 -1.76 12.25 -18.00
N SER A 15 -0.88 12.21 -19.00
CA SER A 15 -0.91 13.15 -20.12
C SER A 15 -0.97 12.41 -21.45
N GLN A 16 -1.84 12.86 -22.35
CA GLN A 16 -1.93 12.37 -23.72
C GLN A 16 -1.90 13.56 -24.67
N GLU A 17 -1.07 13.48 -25.71
CA GLU A 17 -0.97 14.51 -26.74
C GLU A 17 -1.29 13.93 -28.12
N PHE A 18 -2.07 14.66 -28.91
CA PHE A 18 -2.41 14.30 -30.28
C PHE A 18 -2.70 15.54 -31.13
N MET A 19 -2.03 15.66 -32.28
CA MET A 19 -2.20 16.75 -33.26
C MET A 19 -2.22 18.16 -32.62
N GLY A 20 -1.32 18.43 -31.69
CA GLY A 20 -1.22 19.72 -30.99
C GLY A 20 -2.26 19.94 -29.89
N THR A 21 -3.10 18.94 -29.60
CA THR A 21 -4.02 18.94 -28.46
C THR A 21 -3.42 18.12 -27.32
N SER A 22 -3.50 18.63 -26.08
CA SER A 22 -3.04 17.94 -24.89
C SER A 22 -4.19 17.71 -23.91
N LEU A 23 -4.30 16.48 -23.40
CA LEU A 23 -5.18 16.09 -22.32
C LEU A 23 -4.33 15.77 -21.09
N ARG A 24 -4.60 16.42 -19.97
CA ARG A 24 -3.85 16.27 -18.72
C ARG A 24 -4.83 15.99 -17.57
N TYR A 25 -4.56 14.92 -16.83
CA TYR A 25 -5.27 14.60 -15.61
C TYR A 25 -4.30 14.57 -14.43
N ASP A 26 -4.56 15.44 -13.46
CA ASP A 26 -3.87 15.49 -12.18
C ASP A 26 -4.68 14.71 -11.14
N PHE A 27 -4.04 13.75 -10.48
CA PHE A 27 -4.71 12.91 -9.48
C PHE A 27 -4.14 13.17 -8.10
N ASN A 28 -5.02 13.24 -7.10
CA ASN A 28 -4.63 13.16 -5.70
C ASN A 28 -4.19 11.71 -5.42
N SER A 29 -2.91 11.42 -5.64
CA SER A 29 -2.36 10.09 -5.47
C SER A 29 -1.62 9.96 -4.15
N TYR A 30 -1.93 8.92 -3.38
CA TYR A 30 -1.16 8.53 -2.20
C TYR A 30 -0.18 7.41 -2.57
N LYS A 31 1.13 7.69 -2.50
CA LYS A 31 2.19 6.77 -2.96
C LYS A 31 2.71 5.93 -1.79
N ILE A 32 2.40 4.64 -1.81
CA ILE A 32 2.81 3.69 -0.75
C ILE A 32 4.34 3.57 -0.67
N LEU A 33 5.01 3.48 -1.82
CA LEU A 33 6.49 3.42 -1.94
C LEU A 33 7.24 4.68 -1.45
N ASP A 34 6.52 5.74 -1.12
CA ASP A 34 7.10 7.00 -0.66
C ASP A 34 6.92 7.16 0.85
N GLN A 35 6.18 6.25 1.49
CA GLN A 35 5.96 6.25 2.92
C GLN A 35 7.10 5.57 3.64
N GLU A 36 7.35 6.02 4.86
CA GLU A 36 8.38 5.45 5.73
C GLU A 36 7.73 4.47 6.72
N GLU A 37 8.35 3.31 6.90
CA GLU A 37 7.79 2.22 7.70
C GLU A 37 7.56 2.66 9.17
N SER A 38 8.51 3.39 9.77
CA SER A 38 8.42 3.82 11.16
C SER A 38 7.31 4.85 11.39
N GLU A 39 7.09 5.77 10.45
CA GLU A 39 5.95 6.69 10.44
C GLU A 39 4.62 5.93 10.42
N LEU A 40 4.48 4.92 9.57
CA LEU A 40 3.26 4.10 9.51
C LEU A 40 3.04 3.24 10.76
N ARG A 41 4.12 2.79 11.40
CA ARG A 41 4.09 2.04 12.68
C ARG A 41 3.67 2.93 13.85
N SER A 42 4.14 4.17 13.90
CA SER A 42 3.79 5.11 14.97
C SER A 42 2.40 5.75 14.80
N ASN A 43 1.80 5.66 13.61
CA ASN A 43 0.53 6.31 13.32
C ASN A 43 -0.67 5.57 13.95
N ARG A 44 -1.49 6.28 14.72
CA ARG A 44 -2.69 5.69 15.36
C ARG A 44 -3.84 5.42 14.39
N ASN A 45 -3.76 5.93 13.16
CA ASN A 45 -4.79 5.74 12.16
C ASN A 45 -4.86 4.26 11.72
N PRO A 46 -6.04 3.62 11.76
CA PRO A 46 -6.20 2.25 11.30
C PRO A 46 -5.81 2.00 9.85
N PHE A 47 -5.98 2.99 8.97
CA PHE A 47 -5.59 2.88 7.56
C PHE A 47 -4.07 2.82 7.38
N SER A 48 -3.28 3.37 8.31
CA SER A 48 -1.82 3.27 8.26
C SER A 48 -1.33 1.83 8.35
N VAL A 49 -2.08 0.96 9.03
CA VAL A 49 -1.80 -0.47 9.11
C VAL A 49 -1.95 -1.15 7.73
N ILE A 50 -2.95 -0.72 6.96
CA ILE A 50 -3.18 -1.20 5.58
C ILE A 50 -2.01 -0.79 4.68
N VAL A 51 -1.64 0.49 4.74
CA VAL A 51 -0.53 1.04 3.95
C VAL A 51 0.78 0.35 4.31
N LEU A 52 1.03 0.11 5.61
CA LEU A 52 2.19 -0.61 6.10
C LEU A 52 2.26 -2.03 5.52
N THR A 53 1.14 -2.75 5.53
CA THR A 53 1.08 -4.10 4.98
C THR A 53 1.39 -4.11 3.48
N ALA A 54 0.80 -3.17 2.73
CA ALA A 54 1.06 -3.03 1.31
C ALA A 54 2.53 -2.67 1.03
N LEU A 55 3.12 -1.77 1.83
CA LEU A 55 4.53 -1.41 1.74
C LEU A 55 5.43 -2.63 1.94
N LEU A 56 5.23 -3.37 3.04
CA LEU A 56 6.00 -4.58 3.35
C LEU A 56 5.88 -5.65 2.26
N ALA A 57 4.68 -5.82 1.68
CA ALA A 57 4.47 -6.76 0.58
C ALA A 57 5.23 -6.34 -0.70
N ILE A 58 5.24 -5.05 -1.02
CA ILE A 58 5.95 -4.52 -2.19
C ILE A 58 7.48 -4.62 -2.00
N GLU A 59 7.98 -4.32 -0.80
CA GLU A 59 9.41 -4.38 -0.48
C GLU A 59 9.95 -5.81 -0.43
N ASN A 60 9.17 -6.74 0.13
CA ASN A 60 9.65 -8.10 0.34
C ASN A 60 9.71 -8.97 -0.94
N LYS A 61 9.13 -8.56 -2.08
CA LYS A 61 9.21 -9.14 -3.46
C LYS A 61 9.08 -10.68 -3.64
N LYS A 62 9.02 -11.45 -2.56
CA LYS A 62 8.96 -12.91 -2.49
C LYS A 62 7.74 -13.24 -1.66
N VAL A 63 6.61 -13.25 -2.35
CA VAL A 63 5.34 -13.71 -1.80
C VAL A 63 5.40 -15.25 -1.82
N THR A 64 6.21 -15.83 -0.94
CA THR A 64 6.03 -17.24 -0.56
C THR A 64 4.94 -17.30 0.50
N ASP A 65 4.30 -18.47 0.65
CA ASP A 65 3.25 -18.66 1.66
C ASP A 65 3.78 -18.35 3.08
N GLU A 66 5.07 -18.56 3.34
CA GLU A 66 5.71 -18.18 4.59
C GLU A 66 5.80 -16.66 4.76
N GLY A 67 6.25 -15.91 3.74
CA GLY A 67 6.33 -14.44 3.81
C GLY A 67 4.95 -13.79 3.96
N LEU A 68 3.93 -14.38 3.33
CA LEU A 68 2.52 -13.99 3.51
C LEU A 68 2.05 -14.17 4.95
N LYS A 69 2.43 -15.28 5.57
CA LYS A 69 2.07 -15.60 6.94
C LYS A 69 2.74 -14.64 7.92
N GLU A 70 4.01 -14.31 7.70
CA GLU A 70 4.74 -13.33 8.51
C GLU A 70 4.08 -11.95 8.44
N ILE A 71 3.74 -11.46 7.24
CA ILE A 71 3.03 -10.19 7.06
C ILE A 71 1.69 -10.18 7.79
N LYS A 72 0.93 -11.29 7.78
CA LYS A 72 -0.35 -11.40 8.51
C LYS A 72 -0.18 -11.38 10.02
N HIS A 73 0.90 -11.96 10.54
CA HIS A 73 1.23 -11.91 11.97
C HIS A 73 1.66 -10.50 12.38
N ASP A 74 2.55 -9.86 11.63
CA ASP A 74 2.98 -8.49 11.87
C ASP A 74 1.80 -7.50 11.89
N LEU A 75 0.87 -7.68 10.94
CA LEU A 75 -0.39 -6.95 10.87
C LEU A 75 -1.22 -7.12 12.16
N TYR A 76 -1.39 -8.35 12.63
CA TYR A 76 -2.12 -8.63 13.88
C TYR A 76 -1.49 -7.92 15.06
N ASP A 77 -0.16 -8.05 15.19
CA ASP A 77 0.59 -7.50 16.31
C ASP A 77 0.53 -5.98 16.33
N GLU A 78 0.61 -5.32 15.17
CA GLU A 78 0.43 -3.86 15.07
C GLU A 78 -0.97 -3.41 15.50
N MET A 79 -2.01 -4.16 15.12
CA MET A 79 -3.37 -3.86 15.57
C MET A 79 -3.57 -4.07 17.07
N MET A 80 -2.90 -5.08 17.65
CA MET A 80 -2.91 -5.37 19.08
C MET A 80 -2.16 -4.30 19.88
N LYS A 81 -0.96 -3.90 19.44
CA LYS A 81 -0.15 -2.84 20.08
C LYS A 81 -0.89 -1.51 20.15
N ARG A 82 -1.75 -1.23 19.16
CA ARG A 82 -2.54 0.00 19.08
C ARG A 82 -3.85 -0.07 19.87
N GLU A 83 -4.09 -1.17 20.59
CA GLU A 83 -5.29 -1.40 21.41
C GLU A 83 -6.60 -1.23 20.61
N MET A 84 -6.58 -1.64 19.34
CA MET A 84 -7.74 -1.48 18.47
C MET A 84 -8.91 -2.35 18.92
N ASP A 85 -10.11 -1.79 18.85
CA ASP A 85 -11.32 -2.53 19.17
C ASP A 85 -11.56 -3.68 18.18
N LYS A 86 -12.34 -4.67 18.62
CA LYS A 86 -12.59 -5.89 17.84
C LYS A 86 -13.23 -5.59 16.48
N GLY A 87 -14.12 -4.60 16.39
CA GLY A 87 -14.80 -4.22 15.15
C GLY A 87 -13.83 -3.64 14.13
N THR A 88 -12.97 -2.71 14.56
CA THR A 88 -11.94 -2.14 13.70
C THR A 88 -10.96 -3.19 13.19
N ARG A 89 -10.49 -4.09 14.07
CA ARG A 89 -9.60 -5.20 13.66
C ARG A 89 -10.25 -6.12 12.63
N GLN A 90 -11.51 -6.49 12.83
CA GLN A 90 -12.24 -7.33 11.90
C GLN A 90 -12.41 -6.64 10.55
N GLY A 91 -12.79 -5.36 10.54
CA GLY A 91 -12.92 -4.58 9.31
C GLY A 91 -11.62 -4.48 8.51
N LEU A 92 -10.49 -4.30 9.18
CA LEU A 92 -9.17 -4.30 8.54
C LEU A 92 -8.81 -5.68 7.96
N TYR A 93 -9.07 -6.76 8.70
CA TYR A 93 -8.86 -8.11 8.20
C TYR A 93 -9.71 -8.44 6.98
N ASP A 94 -10.99 -8.08 7.01
CA ASP A 94 -11.90 -8.30 5.90
C ASP A 94 -11.43 -7.51 4.68
N TYR A 95 -11.04 -6.25 4.87
CA TYR A 95 -10.49 -5.42 3.79
C TYR A 95 -9.28 -6.06 3.10
N HIS A 96 -8.29 -6.55 3.88
CA HIS A 96 -7.12 -7.24 3.33
C HIS A 96 -7.48 -8.55 2.65
N ARG A 97 -8.41 -9.32 3.21
CA ARG A 97 -8.89 -10.57 2.61
C ARG A 97 -9.57 -10.36 1.27
N PHE A 98 -10.22 -9.21 1.04
CA PHE A 98 -10.93 -8.94 -0.21
C PHE A 98 -10.10 -8.22 -1.27
N ASN A 99 -9.11 -7.40 -0.87
CA ASN A 99 -8.41 -6.50 -1.81
C ASN A 99 -6.97 -6.90 -2.10
N PHE A 100 -6.32 -7.69 -1.23
CA PHE A 100 -4.90 -8.00 -1.35
C PHE A 100 -4.61 -9.48 -1.56
N PHE A 101 -5.57 -10.38 -1.33
CA PHE A 101 -5.44 -11.84 -1.47
C PHE A 101 -6.68 -12.50 -2.06
#